data_AF-A0A7S1FE51-F1
#
_entry.id   AF-A0A7S1FE51-F1
#
_cell.length_a   1.000
_cell.length_b   1.000
_cell.length_c   1.000
_cell.angle_alpha   90.00
_cell.angle_beta   90.00
_cell.angle_gamma   90.00
#
_symmetry.space_group_name_H-M   'P 1'
#
loop_
_entity.id
_entity.type
_entity.pdbx_description
1 polymer ?
#
loop_
_entity_poly.entity_id
_entity_poly.type
_entity_poly.pdbx_seq_one_letter_code
_entity_poly.pdbx_strand_id
1 'polypeptide(L)'
;QTMDYIHRLRMDLKGVTTDVLAKVPEDHTDQSYLGDMCRAVLVAGLYPNLAWIKRRGKGNTLQGLPVTTHPGSVNSKENECVMAFYDIQETTDRWLYDTTVVTMAPLLLFAPELDEIYRGHRVVFRISSWEVAVEPRVADD
;
A
#
# COMPACT_ATOMS: atom_id res chain seq x y z
N GLN A 1 7.74 -13.64 24.69
CA GLN A 1 6.96 -12.47 25.18
C GLN A 1 6.29 -11.70 24.05
N THR A 2 7.00 -11.07 23.10
CA THR A 2 6.37 -10.33 21.98
C THR A 2 5.55 -11.23 21.05
N MET A 3 6.08 -12.40 20.66
CA MET A 3 5.37 -13.34 19.78
C MET A 3 4.11 -13.93 20.43
N ASP A 4 4.14 -14.20 21.74
CA ASP A 4 2.98 -14.73 22.48
C ASP A 4 1.86 -13.70 22.60
N TYR A 5 2.22 -12.41 22.62
CA TYR A 5 1.26 -11.31 22.59
C TYR A 5 0.63 -11.16 21.20
N ILE A 6 1.44 -11.20 20.13
CA ILE A 6 0.93 -11.18 18.75
C ILE A 6 -0.01 -12.36 18.50
N HIS A 7 0.32 -13.55 19.01
CA HIS A 7 -0.55 -14.71 18.89
C HIS A 7 -1.90 -14.48 19.59
N ARG A 8 -1.91 -13.91 20.78
CA ARG A 8 -3.15 -13.56 21.49
C ARG A 8 -3.98 -12.54 20.73
N LEU A 9 -3.37 -11.46 20.24
CA LEU A 9 -4.05 -10.48 19.39
C LEU A 9 -4.70 -11.11 18.15
N ARG A 10 -4.02 -12.07 17.50
CA ARG A 10 -4.59 -12.81 16.38
C ARG A 10 -5.81 -13.63 16.78
N MET A 11 -5.77 -14.26 17.95
CA MET A 11 -6.92 -15.02 18.47
C MET A 11 -8.09 -14.09 18.79
N ASP A 12 -7.81 -12.93 19.39
CA ASP A 12 -8.84 -11.93 19.72
C ASP A 12 -9.50 -11.38 18.44
N LEU A 13 -8.72 -11.05 17.41
CA LEU A 13 -9.25 -10.61 16.12
C LEU A 13 -10.14 -11.66 15.45
N LYS A 14 -9.75 -12.94 15.51
CA LYS A 14 -10.58 -14.06 15.03
C LYS A 14 -11.86 -14.25 15.85
N GLY A 15 -11.79 -14.01 17.16
CA GLY A 15 -12.95 -14.13 18.06
C GLY A 15 -13.99 -13.03 17.87
N VAL A 16 -13.58 -11.85 17.39
CA VAL A 16 -14.46 -10.68 17.19
C VAL A 16 -15.06 -10.64 15.77
N THR A 17 -14.40 -11.24 14.79
CA THR A 17 -14.88 -11.28 13.40
C THR A 17 -15.61 -12.59 13.12
N THR A 18 -16.95 -12.56 13.17
CA THR A 18 -17.77 -13.68 12.68
C THR A 18 -18.01 -13.47 11.19
N ASP A 19 -17.44 -14.34 10.37
CA ASP A 19 -17.64 -14.29 8.93
C ASP A 19 -19.08 -14.70 8.59
N VAL A 20 -19.91 -13.71 8.23
CA VAL A 20 -21.34 -13.92 7.96
C VAL A 20 -21.56 -14.64 6.61
N LEU A 21 -20.51 -14.77 5.78
CA LEU A 21 -20.62 -15.30 4.41
C LEU A 21 -19.65 -16.46 4.08
N ALA A 22 -18.72 -16.84 4.96
CA ALA A 22 -17.75 -17.87 4.63
C ALA A 22 -18.29 -19.31 4.67
N LYS A 23 -18.46 -19.89 3.48
CA LYS A 23 -17.68 -21.09 3.17
C LYS A 23 -16.27 -20.60 2.86
N VAL A 24 -15.32 -20.78 3.78
CA VAL A 24 -13.91 -20.45 3.53
C VAL A 24 -13.47 -21.30 2.33
N PRO A 25 -13.15 -20.70 1.16
CA PRO A 25 -12.59 -21.46 0.06
C PRO A 25 -11.24 -22.04 0.49
N GLU A 26 -10.83 -23.17 -0.08
CA GLU A 26 -9.47 -23.66 0.09
C GLU A 26 -8.48 -22.54 -0.29
N ASP A 27 -7.45 -22.35 0.53
CA ASP A 27 -6.41 -21.35 0.29
C ASP A 27 -5.89 -21.47 -1.15
N HIS A 28 -5.83 -20.35 -1.87
CA HIS A 28 -5.32 -20.34 -3.23
C HIS A 28 -3.87 -20.86 -3.24
N THR A 29 -3.55 -21.84 -4.09
CA THR A 29 -2.25 -22.54 -4.03
C THR A 29 -1.08 -21.66 -4.47
N ASP A 30 -1.33 -20.59 -5.22
CA ASP A 30 -0.32 -19.63 -5.65
C ASP A 30 0.01 -18.62 -4.54
N GLN A 31 1.22 -18.74 -3.98
CA GLN A 31 1.74 -17.84 -2.96
C GLN A 31 1.98 -16.41 -3.45
N SER A 32 2.29 -16.22 -4.73
CA SER A 32 2.48 -14.88 -5.31
C SER A 32 1.15 -14.14 -5.31
N TYR A 33 0.09 -14.81 -5.76
CA TYR A 33 -1.27 -14.27 -5.75
C TYR A 33 -1.71 -13.90 -4.33
N LEU A 34 -1.50 -14.78 -3.35
CA LEU A 34 -1.80 -14.49 -1.94
C LEU A 34 -1.01 -13.29 -1.40
N GLY A 35 0.26 -13.17 -1.79
CA GLY A 35 1.11 -12.03 -1.45
C GLY A 35 0.56 -10.71 -2.00
N ASP A 36 0.14 -10.70 -3.26
CA ASP A 36 -0.44 -9.52 -3.91
C ASP A 36 -1.81 -9.15 -3.34
N MET A 37 -2.64 -10.13 -2.97
CA MET A 37 -3.88 -9.89 -2.23
C MET A 37 -3.63 -9.28 -0.85
N CYS A 38 -2.65 -9.80 -0.10
CA CYS A 38 -2.26 -9.20 1.19
C CYS A 38 -1.81 -7.74 1.02
N ARG A 39 -1.02 -7.44 -0.02
CA ARG A 39 -0.60 -6.08 -0.34
C ARG A 39 -1.78 -5.17 -0.67
N ALA A 40 -2.76 -5.67 -1.43
CA ALA A 40 -3.97 -4.92 -1.75
C ALA A 40 -4.78 -4.58 -0.48
N VAL A 41 -4.96 -5.55 0.42
CA VAL A 41 -5.61 -5.34 1.72
C VAL A 41 -4.84 -4.35 2.59
N LEU A 42 -3.51 -4.40 2.58
CA LEU A 42 -2.67 -3.41 3.28
C LEU A 42 -2.85 -2.01 2.71
N VAL A 43 -2.94 -1.85 1.38
CA VAL A 43 -3.24 -0.55 0.77
C VAL A 43 -4.61 -0.04 1.24
N ALA A 44 -5.64 -0.89 1.23
CA ALA A 44 -6.97 -0.50 1.72
C ALA A 44 -6.95 -0.05 3.19
N GLY A 45 -6.25 -0.78 4.05
CA GLY A 45 -6.19 -0.48 5.49
C GLY A 45 -5.26 0.69 5.85
N LEU A 46 -4.25 0.97 5.02
CA LEU A 46 -3.26 2.02 5.28
C LEU A 46 -3.50 3.30 4.46
N TYR A 47 -4.41 3.30 3.48
CA TYR A 47 -4.71 4.51 2.71
C TYR A 47 -5.11 5.68 3.65
N PRO A 48 -4.57 6.90 3.50
CA PRO A 48 -3.74 7.41 2.39
C PRO A 48 -2.22 7.39 2.65
N ASN A 49 -1.73 6.54 3.55
CA ASN A 49 -0.32 6.43 3.94
C ASN A 49 0.50 5.71 2.87
N LEU A 50 0.80 6.45 1.80
CA LEU A 50 1.51 5.98 0.62
C LEU A 50 2.66 6.93 0.30
N ALA A 51 3.78 6.38 -0.16
CA ALA A 51 4.96 7.16 -0.55
C ALA A 51 5.54 6.67 -1.87
N TRP A 52 5.91 7.61 -2.74
CA TRP A 52 6.64 7.32 -3.97
C TRP A 52 8.13 7.53 -3.72
N ILE A 53 8.85 6.43 -3.63
CA ILE A 53 10.29 6.40 -3.44
C ILE A 53 10.95 6.56 -4.79
N LYS A 54 11.62 7.71 -5.01
CA LYS A 54 12.25 8.05 -6.29
C LYS A 54 13.71 7.64 -6.34
N ARG A 55 14.44 7.73 -5.21
CA ARG A 55 15.89 7.49 -5.19
C ARG A 55 16.36 6.99 -3.83
N ARG A 56 16.84 5.74 -3.78
CA ARG A 56 17.53 5.14 -2.61
C ARG A 56 16.79 5.42 -1.30
N GLY A 57 15.54 4.97 -1.20
CA GLY A 57 14.71 5.16 -0.01
C GLY A 57 14.16 6.58 0.19
N LYS A 58 14.58 7.59 -0.58
CA LYS A 58 14.05 8.97 -0.51
C LYS A 58 12.89 9.17 -1.47
N GLY A 59 11.86 9.85 -1.00
CA GLY A 59 10.62 10.06 -1.75
C GLY A 59 9.71 11.09 -1.10
N ASN A 60 8.49 11.13 -1.61
CA ASN A 60 7.43 11.97 -1.06
C ASN A 60 6.20 11.13 -0.78
N THR A 61 5.43 11.48 0.25
CA THR A 61 4.12 10.88 0.48
C THR A 61 3.12 11.27 -0.62
N LEU A 62 1.96 10.63 -0.61
CA LEU A 62 0.82 10.96 -1.47
C LEU A 62 0.38 12.43 -1.32
N GLN A 63 0.59 13.01 -0.14
CA GLN A 63 0.31 14.42 0.19
C GLN A 63 1.52 15.34 -0.06
N GLY A 64 2.61 14.82 -0.63
CA GLY A 64 3.80 15.60 -1.00
C GLY A 64 4.82 15.82 0.12
N LEU A 65 4.68 15.17 1.28
CA LEU A 65 5.63 15.31 2.38
C LEU A 65 6.94 14.59 2.06
N PRO A 66 8.12 15.25 2.14
CA PRO A 66 9.40 14.58 1.93
C PRO A 66 9.68 13.56 3.04
N VAL A 67 10.05 12.35 2.65
CA VAL A 67 10.30 11.22 3.55
C VAL A 67 11.51 10.41 3.10
N THR A 68 12.12 9.70 4.04
CA THR A 68 13.20 8.75 3.79
C THR A 68 12.86 7.41 4.45
N THR A 69 13.14 6.32 3.76
CA THR A 69 12.99 4.98 4.33
C THR A 69 14.09 4.73 5.35
N HIS A 70 13.72 4.31 6.56
CA HIS A 70 14.65 4.09 7.66
C HIS A 70 15.72 3.05 7.28
N PRO A 71 17.00 3.22 7.64
CA PRO A 71 18.06 2.27 7.28
C PRO A 71 17.84 0.84 7.78
N GLY A 72 17.10 0.69 8.89
CA GLY A 72 16.70 -0.61 9.44
C GLY A 72 15.51 -1.27 8.74
N SER A 73 14.84 -0.56 7.82
CA SER A 73 13.76 -1.15 7.02
C SER A 73 14.35 -2.09 5.96
N VAL A 74 13.64 -3.19 5.69
CA VAL A 74 14.00 -4.12 4.62
C VAL A 74 13.97 -3.45 3.24
N ASN A 75 13.20 -2.38 3.08
CA ASN A 75 13.07 -1.63 1.83
C ASN A 75 13.97 -0.37 1.78
N SER A 76 14.91 -0.23 2.70
CA SER A 76 15.78 0.97 2.81
C SER A 76 16.55 1.33 1.54
N LYS A 77 16.77 0.36 0.66
CA LYS A 77 17.54 0.51 -0.59
C LYS A 77 16.69 0.59 -1.85
N GLU A 78 15.37 0.41 -1.73
CA GLU A 78 14.45 0.42 -2.86
C GLU A 78 14.45 1.79 -3.57
N ASN A 79 14.09 1.75 -4.84
CA ASN A 79 14.02 2.90 -5.73
C ASN A 79 12.90 2.73 -6.75
N GLU A 80 12.39 3.86 -7.23
CA GLU A 80 11.37 3.92 -8.28
C GLU A 80 10.13 3.05 -7.99
N CYS A 81 9.70 3.03 -6.73
CA CYS A 81 8.58 2.19 -6.28
C CYS A 81 7.62 2.95 -5.36
N VAL A 82 6.41 2.41 -5.21
CA VAL A 82 5.40 2.92 -4.29
C VAL A 82 5.38 2.03 -3.05
N MET A 83 5.32 2.65 -1.89
CA MET A 83 5.25 1.96 -0.60
C MET A 83 4.03 2.41 0.19
N ALA A 84 3.32 1.44 0.76
CA ALA A 84 2.42 1.69 1.88
C ALA A 84 3.24 1.72 3.18
N PHE A 85 2.87 2.58 4.13
CA PHE A 85 3.54 2.68 5.42
C PHE A 85 2.54 2.84 6.56
N TYR A 86 2.92 2.41 7.77
CA TYR A 86 2.06 2.55 8.94
C TYR A 86 2.15 3.95 9.57
N ASP A 87 3.37 4.42 9.82
CA ASP A 87 3.62 5.68 10.52
C ASP A 87 4.92 6.37 10.04
N ILE A 88 5.02 7.68 10.31
CA ILE A 88 6.19 8.51 10.05
C ILE A 88 6.77 8.94 11.39
N GLN A 89 8.06 8.62 11.62
CA GLN A 89 8.76 9.12 12.80
C GLN A 89 9.64 10.30 12.41
N GLU A 90 9.37 11.46 13.01
CA GLU A 90 10.12 12.69 12.77
C GLU A 90 11.26 12.84 13.79
N THR A 91 12.49 12.90 13.28
CA THR A 91 13.71 13.16 14.06
C THR A 91 14.53 14.25 13.35
N THR A 92 15.74 13.94 12.89
CA THR A 92 16.49 14.80 11.94
C THR A 92 15.91 14.71 10.53
N ASP A 93 15.37 13.54 10.18
CA ASP A 93 14.63 13.28 8.95
C ASP A 93 13.25 12.70 9.31
N ARG A 94 12.37 12.61 8.31
CA ARG A 94 11.08 11.92 8.41
C ARG A 94 11.23 10.49 7.93
N TRP A 95 11.20 9.54 8.85
CA TRP A 95 11.55 8.16 8.60
C TRP A 95 10.32 7.26 8.43
N LEU A 96 10.33 6.44 7.37
CA LEU A 96 9.40 5.32 7.19
C LEU A 96 10.06 4.03 7.67
N TYR A 97 9.53 3.41 8.73
CA TYR A 97 10.09 2.19 9.30
C TYR A 97 9.46 0.94 8.67
N ASP A 98 8.18 0.76 8.93
CA ASP A 98 7.39 -0.37 8.45
C ASP A 98 6.77 0.00 7.11
N THR A 99 7.34 -0.55 6.05
CA THR A 99 6.95 -0.28 4.67
C THR A 99 6.67 -1.57 3.91
N THR A 100 5.73 -1.50 2.99
CA THR A 100 5.44 -2.59 2.04
C THR A 100 5.45 -2.02 0.63
N VAL A 101 6.25 -2.59 -0.27
CA VAL A 101 6.21 -2.26 -1.69
C VAL A 101 4.90 -2.75 -2.28
N VAL A 102 4.20 -1.87 -2.99
CA VAL A 102 2.88 -2.12 -3.56
C VAL A 102 2.84 -1.72 -5.03
N THR A 103 1.99 -2.39 -5.80
CA THR A 103 1.69 -2.00 -7.17
C THR A 103 0.65 -0.87 -7.19
N MET A 104 0.47 -0.26 -8.36
CA MET A 104 -0.45 0.87 -8.51
C MET A 104 -1.92 0.47 -8.60
N ALA A 105 -2.21 -0.74 -9.05
CA ALA A 105 -3.57 -1.27 -9.16
C ALA A 105 -4.39 -1.19 -7.85
N PRO A 106 -3.92 -1.69 -6.69
CA PRO A 106 -4.69 -1.58 -5.44
C PRO A 106 -4.87 -0.12 -4.97
N LEU A 107 -3.93 0.77 -5.31
CA LEU A 107 -4.04 2.18 -4.98
C LEU A 107 -5.16 2.85 -5.78
N LEU A 108 -5.28 2.54 -7.06
CA LEU A 108 -6.39 3.02 -7.90
C LEU A 108 -7.73 2.45 -7.45
N LEU A 109 -7.77 1.18 -7.03
CA LEU A 109 -8.98 0.51 -6.57
C LEU A 109 -9.53 1.07 -5.25
N PHE A 110 -8.64 1.39 -4.30
CA PHE A 110 -9.02 1.82 -2.96
C PHE A 110 -8.90 3.33 -2.71
N ALA A 111 -8.48 4.11 -3.72
CA ALA A 111 -8.51 5.56 -3.62
C ALA A 111 -9.99 6.03 -3.57
N PRO A 112 -10.39 6.79 -2.52
CA PRO A 112 -11.78 7.22 -2.35
C PRO A 112 -12.22 8.26 -3.39
N GLU A 113 -11.26 8.99 -3.97
CA GLU A 113 -11.50 10.04 -4.96
C GLU A 113 -10.47 9.86 -6.09
N LEU A 114 -10.98 9.62 -7.29
CA LEU A 114 -10.19 9.42 -8.50
C LEU A 114 -10.71 10.38 -9.58
N ASP A 115 -9.94 11.42 -9.86
CA ASP A 115 -10.35 12.42 -10.86
C ASP A 115 -9.70 12.08 -12.21
N GLU A 116 -10.50 11.72 -13.21
CA GLU A 116 -10.01 11.63 -14.58
C GLU A 116 -9.74 13.05 -15.12
N ILE A 117 -8.46 13.36 -15.35
CA ILE A 117 -8.04 14.70 -15.81
C ILE A 117 -7.71 14.74 -17.31
N TYR A 118 -7.46 13.58 -17.92
CA TYR A 118 -7.17 13.46 -19.34
C TYR A 118 -7.49 12.07 -19.87
N ARG A 119 -8.06 12.00 -21.08
CA ARG A 119 -8.29 10.77 -21.83
C ARG A 119 -7.87 10.95 -23.29
N GLY A 120 -6.96 10.07 -23.73
CA GLY A 120 -6.46 10.00 -25.11
C GLY A 120 -5.76 8.66 -25.33
N HIS A 121 -4.49 8.69 -25.73
CA HIS A 121 -3.67 7.46 -25.83
C HIS A 121 -3.44 6.78 -24.48
N ARG A 122 -3.59 7.55 -23.39
CA ARG A 122 -3.62 7.09 -22.00
C ARG A 122 -4.74 7.80 -21.27
N VAL A 123 -5.23 7.18 -20.20
CA VAL A 123 -6.13 7.81 -19.24
C VAL A 123 -5.30 8.23 -18.05
N VAL A 124 -5.42 9.49 -17.63
CA VAL A 124 -4.67 10.04 -16.50
C VAL A 124 -5.65 10.35 -15.38
N PHE A 125 -5.40 9.71 -14.24
CA PHE A 125 -6.12 9.93 -12.99
C PHE A 125 -5.28 10.78 -12.04
N ARG A 126 -5.92 11.74 -11.39
CA ARG A 126 -5.35 12.47 -10.27
C ARG A 126 -5.80 11.85 -8.97
N ILE A 127 -4.83 11.64 -8.07
CA ILE A 127 -5.03 11.09 -6.73
C ILE A 127 -4.24 11.96 -5.78
N SER A 128 -4.93 12.85 -5.07
CA SER A 128 -4.28 13.89 -4.26
C SER A 128 -3.24 14.68 -5.08
N SER A 129 -1.95 14.63 -4.71
CA SER A 129 -0.87 15.31 -5.43
C SER A 129 -0.23 14.50 -6.56
N TRP A 130 -0.71 13.27 -6.82
CA TRP A 130 -0.13 12.37 -7.83
C TRP A 130 -0.98 12.32 -9.09
N GLU A 131 -0.32 12.07 -10.22
CA GLU A 131 -0.96 11.79 -11.50
C GLU A 131 -0.51 10.40 -11.97
N VAL A 132 -1.48 9.52 -12.23
CA VAL A 132 -1.26 8.13 -12.62
C VAL A 132 -1.81 7.93 -14.02
N ALA A 133 -0.95 7.52 -14.95
CA ALA A 133 -1.35 7.23 -16.32
C ALA A 133 -1.52 5.72 -16.52
N VAL A 134 -2.70 5.31 -16.98
CA VAL A 134 -3.03 3.92 -17.33
C VAL A 134 -3.44 3.81 -18.80
N GLU A 135 -3.47 2.59 -19.32
CA GLU A 135 -3.99 2.32 -20.65
C GLU A 135 -5.53 2.41 -20.64
N PRO A 136 -6.18 2.89 -21.72
CA PRO A 136 -7.65 3.04 -21.76
C PRO A 136 -8.40 1.75 -21.42
N ARG A 137 -7.94 0.60 -21.92
CA ARG A 137 -8.54 -0.71 -21.61
C ARG A 137 -8.55 -1.05 -20.12
N VAL A 138 -7.57 -0.58 -19.36
CA VAL A 138 -7.47 -0.81 -17.91
C VAL A 138 -8.33 0.18 -17.11
N ALA A 139 -8.62 1.35 -17.69
CA ALA A 139 -9.46 2.36 -17.06
C ALA A 139 -10.97 2.07 -17.21
N ASP A 140 -11.34 1.28 -18.22
CA ASP A 140 -12.73 0.98 -18.57
C ASP A 140 -13.23 -0.35 -17.97
N ASP A 141 -12.32 -1.18 -17.45
CA ASP A 141 -12.60 -2.43 -16.71
C ASP A 141 -12.89 -2.16 -15.22
#